data_AF-A0A3C1T7F5-F1
#
_entry.id   AF-A0A3C1T7F5-F1
#
_cell.length_a   1.000
_cell.length_b   1.000
_cell.length_c   1.000
_cell.angle_alpha   90.00
_cell.angle_beta   90.00
_cell.angle_gamma   90.00
#
_symmetry.space_group_name_H-M   'P 1'
#
loop_
_entity.id
_entity.type
_entity.pdbx_description
1 polymer ?
#
loop_
_entity_poly.entity_id
_entity_poly.type
_entity_poly.pdbx_seq_one_letter_code
_entity_poly.pdbx_strand_id
1 'polypeptide(L)' 'EDGRIILYPMFAPNRRKERKETVLEAVRKHFHVSAILDLGRYESGDLFLEGTGSMVLDREHKIAYACRSPRTHEGY' A
#
# COMPACT_ATOMS: atom_id res chain seq x y z
N GLU A 1 -4.29 17.19 1.11
CA GLU A 1 -3.47 17.78 2.20
C GLU A 1 -2.24 16.97 2.60
N ASP A 2 -2.06 15.69 2.22
CA ASP A 2 -0.78 14.98 2.48
C ASP A 2 0.00 14.64 1.19
N GLY A 3 -0.69 14.30 0.09
CA GLY A 3 -0.07 14.14 -1.24
C GLY A 3 0.86 12.93 -1.39
N ARG A 4 0.96 12.06 -0.38
CA ARG A 4 1.82 10.88 -0.41
C ARG A 4 1.16 9.71 -1.14
N ILE A 5 1.96 9.01 -1.94
CA ILE A 5 1.59 7.70 -2.50
C ILE A 5 2.29 6.63 -1.66
N ILE A 6 1.56 5.58 -1.30
CA ILE A 6 2.09 4.43 -0.57
C ILE A 6 1.99 3.20 -1.48
N LEU A 7 3.13 2.53 -1.69
CA LEU A 7 3.19 1.25 -2.39
C LEU A 7 3.26 0.13 -1.37
N TYR A 8 2.22 -0.69 -1.31
CA TYR A 8 2.11 -1.77 -0.32
C TYR A 8 2.84 -3.05 -0.74
N PRO A 9 3.42 -3.81 0.21
CA PRO A 9 3.96 -5.14 -0.04
C PRO A 9 2.84 -6.15 -0.29
N MET A 10 2.95 -6.94 -1.35
CA MET A 10 1.93 -7.91 -1.76
C MET A 10 2.46 -9.34 -1.65
N PHE A 11 1.66 -10.19 -1.01
CA PHE A 11 1.99 -11.61 -0.82
C PHE A 11 2.20 -12.31 -2.17
N ALA A 12 1.22 -12.18 -3.06
CA ALA A 12 1.23 -12.85 -4.36
C ALA A 12 2.20 -12.17 -5.36
N PRO A 13 3.26 -12.86 -5.85
CA PRO A 13 4.27 -12.22 -6.70
C PRO A 13 3.74 -11.66 -8.03
N ASN A 14 2.71 -12.29 -8.60
CA ASN A 14 2.06 -11.81 -9.81
C ASN A 14 1.36 -10.45 -9.62
N ARG A 15 0.84 -10.18 -8.41
CA ARG A 15 0.18 -8.91 -8.07
C ARG A 15 1.15 -7.76 -7.87
N ARG A 16 2.42 -8.04 -7.54
CA ARG A 16 3.49 -7.03 -7.45
C ARG A 16 3.64 -6.19 -8.72
N LYS A 17 3.29 -6.78 -9.87
CA LYS A 17 3.26 -6.12 -11.20
C LYS A 17 2.15 -5.08 -11.37
N GLU A 18 1.20 -4.97 -10.44
CA GLU A 18 0.19 -3.90 -10.41
C GLU A 18 0.84 -2.54 -10.07
N ARG A 19 1.99 -2.54 -9.37
CA ARG A 19 2.81 -1.33 -9.14
C ARG A 19 3.56 -0.97 -10.43
N LYS A 20 2.95 -0.10 -11.23
CA LYS A 20 3.48 0.32 -12.53
C LYS A 20 3.79 1.81 -12.53
N GLU A 21 4.94 2.19 -13.10
CA GLU A 21 5.32 3.59 -13.23
C GLU A 21 4.28 4.40 -14.01
N THR A 22 3.69 3.81 -15.05
CA THR A 22 2.64 4.48 -15.85
C THR A 22 1.42 4.90 -15.02
N VAL A 23 1.07 4.15 -13.97
CA VAL A 23 -0.01 4.52 -13.04
C VAL A 23 0.44 5.68 -12.15
N LEU A 24 1.69 5.65 -11.66
CA LEU A 24 2.25 6.74 -10.85
C LEU A 24 2.33 8.04 -11.64
N GLU A 25 2.77 7.99 -12.90
CA GLU A 25 2.77 9.12 -13.82
C GLU A 25 1.35 9.68 -14.04
N ALA A 26 0.36 8.81 -14.25
CA ALA A 26 -1.02 9.23 -14.39
C ALA A 26 -1.52 9.96 -13.13
N VAL A 27 -1.23 9.43 -11.93
CA VAL A 27 -1.58 10.08 -10.66
C VAL A 27 -0.90 11.45 -10.53
N ARG A 28 0.40 11.56 -10.85
CA ARG A 28 1.16 12.82 -10.81
C ARG A 28 0.60 13.90 -11.75
N LYS A 29 -0.06 13.53 -12.85
CA LYS A 29 -0.70 14.49 -13.77
C LYS A 29 -1.97 15.12 -13.20
N HIS A 30 -2.66 14.43 -12.30
CA HIS A 30 -3.94 14.87 -11.76
C HIS A 30 -3.86 15.37 -10.31
N PHE A 31 -2.83 14.97 -9.56
CA PHE A 31 -2.70 15.28 -8.14
C PHE A 31 -1.28 15.77 -7.83
N HIS A 32 -1.17 16.68 -6.85
CA HIS A 32 0.12 17.03 -6.28
C HIS A 32 0.66 15.85 -5.45
N VAL A 33 1.78 15.28 -5.92
CA VAL A 33 2.46 14.18 -5.22
C VAL A 33 3.65 14.73 -4.45
N SER A 34 3.59 14.65 -3.13
CA SER A 34 4.62 15.17 -2.21
C SER A 34 5.75 14.17 -1.96
N ALA A 35 5.43 12.88 -1.90
CA ALA A 35 6.39 11.79 -1.75
C ALA A 35 5.81 10.45 -2.19
N ILE A 36 6.69 9.48 -2.44
CA ILE A 36 6.34 8.08 -2.64
C ILE A 36 7.02 7.26 -1.56
N LEU A 37 6.24 6.57 -0.74
CA LEU A 37 6.73 5.64 0.26
C LEU A 37 6.57 4.22 -0.26
N ASP A 38 7.70 3.60 -0.63
CA ASP A 38 7.72 2.21 -1.06
C ASP A 38 7.92 1.26 0.13
N LEU A 39 6.85 0.58 0.51
CA LEU A 39 6.85 -0.47 1.53
C LEU A 39 7.06 -1.87 0.91
N GLY A 40 7.18 -1.97 -0.41
CA GLY A 40 7.47 -3.22 -1.12
C GLY A 40 8.78 -3.88 -0.67
N ARG A 41 9.72 -3.12 -0.10
CA ARG A 41 10.95 -3.66 0.50
C ARG A 41 10.71 -4.70 1.60
N TYR A 42 9.57 -4.67 2.27
CA TYR A 42 9.23 -5.64 3.32
C TYR A 42 8.88 -7.02 2.76
N GLU A 43 8.63 -7.13 1.45
CA GLU A 43 8.39 -8.42 0.77
C GLU A 43 9.59 -9.38 0.87
N SER A 44 10.82 -8.87 1.05
CA SER A 44 12.01 -9.72 1.22
C SER A 44 12.11 -10.36 2.61
N GLY A 45 11.37 -9.83 3.58
CA GLY A 45 11.24 -10.37 4.94
C GLY A 45 9.90 -11.05 5.20
N ASP A 46 9.17 -11.43 4.13
CA ASP A 46 7.85 -12.06 4.20
C ASP A 46 6.81 -11.27 5.02
N LEU A 47 6.92 -9.94 5.03
CA LEU A 47 5.98 -9.03 5.68
C LEU A 47 5.07 -8.37 4.65
N PHE A 48 3.76 -8.58 4.79
CA PHE A 48 2.76 -8.15 3.79
C PHE A 48 1.62 -7.33 4.42
N LEU A 49 1.09 -6.37 3.65
CA LEU A 49 -0.05 -5.52 3.99
C LEU A 49 -0.80 -5.16 2.71
N GLU A 50 -1.64 -6.07 2.22
CA GLU A 50 -2.18 -6.05 0.86
C GLU A 50 -3.44 -5.18 0.70
N GLY A 51 -3.27 -3.86 0.82
CA GLY A 51 -4.22 -2.83 0.35
C GLY A 51 -5.69 -2.99 0.82
N THR A 52 -6.62 -2.49 0.00
CA THR A 52 -8.05 -2.36 0.36
C THR A 52 -8.81 -3.67 0.52
N GLY A 53 -8.26 -4.78 0.02
CA GLY A 53 -8.85 -6.11 0.23
C GLY A 53 -8.59 -6.68 1.62
N SER A 54 -7.65 -6.11 2.37
CA SER A 54 -7.23 -6.62 3.67
C SER A 54 -7.32 -5.59 4.79
N MET A 55 -7.57 -4.32 4.46
CA MET A 55 -7.69 -3.21 5.40
C MET A 55 -8.76 -2.20 4.98
N VAL A 56 -9.52 -1.70 5.94
CA VAL A 56 -10.47 -0.59 5.81
C VAL A 56 -10.03 0.55 6.72
N LEU A 57 -9.99 1.78 6.18
CA LEU A 57 -9.56 2.97 6.91
C LEU A 57 -10.76 3.81 7.33
N ASP A 58 -10.97 3.93 8.64
CA ASP A 58 -11.84 4.92 9.24
C ASP A 58 -11.04 6.22 9.43
N ARG A 59 -11.29 7.18 8.53
CA ARG A 59 -10.58 8.45 8.51
C ARG A 59 -11.05 9.43 9.58
N GLU A 60 -12.31 9.32 10.01
CA GLU A 60 -12.90 10.19 11.03
C GLU A 60 -12.32 9.85 12.41
N HIS A 61 -12.33 8.57 12.75
CA HIS A 61 -11.83 8.08 14.04
C HIS A 61 -10.33 7.76 14.03
N LYS A 62 -9.66 7.86 12.88
CA LYS A 62 -8.24 7.52 12.67
C LYS A 62 -7.92 6.07 13.03
N ILE A 63 -8.83 5.14 12.70
CA ILE A 63 -8.68 3.70 12.97
C ILE A 63 -8.46 2.96 11.65
N ALA A 64 -7.49 2.04 11.64
CA ALA A 64 -7.30 1.09 10.56
C ALA A 64 -7.78 -0.29 11.01
N TYR A 65 -8.83 -0.80 10.38
CA TYR A 65 -9.30 -2.17 10.58
C TYR A 65 -8.62 -3.08 9.58
N ALA A 66 -7.92 -4.11 10.04
CA ALA A 66 -7.18 -5.02 9.18
C ALA A 66 -7.48 -6.48 9.54
N CYS A 67 -7.58 -7.33 8.52
CA CYS A 67 -7.82 -8.76 8.69
C CYS A 67 -6.51 -9.53 8.74
N ARG A 68 -6.22 -10.18 9.88
CA ARG A 68 -5.03 -11.03 10.04
C ARG A 68 -5.09 -12.19 9.04
N SER A 69 -4.12 -12.25 8.16
CA SER A 69 -4.09 -13.22 7.06
C SER A 69 -2.68 -13.30 6.45
N PRO A 70 -2.39 -14.25 5.55
CA PRO A 70 -1.13 -14.26 4.79
C PRO A 70 -0.86 -12.95 4.03
N ARG A 71 -1.92 -12.19 3.75
CA ARG A 71 -1.89 -10.91 3.04
C ARG A 71 -1.75 -9.71 3.97
N THR A 72 -1.84 -9.89 5.28
CA THR A 72 -1.75 -8.80 6.27
C THR A 72 -1.18 -9.30 7.58
N HIS A 73 0.09 -8.99 7.77
CA HIS A 73 0.86 -9.31 8.96
C HIS A 73 0.56 -8.30 10.06
N GLU A 74 0.49 -8.79 11.29
CA GLU A 74 0.56 -7.92 12.47
C GLU A 74 2.00 -7.38 12.54
N GLY A 75 2.15 -6.05 12.57
CA GLY A 75 3.48 -5.42 12.67
C GLY A 75 4.16 -5.80 13.98
N TYR A 76 5.47 -6.07 13.93
CA TYR A 76 6.31 -6.32 15.09
C TYR A 76 6.70 -5.02 15.79
#